data_AF-A0A974VR83-F1
#
_entry.id   AF-A0A974VR83-F1
#
_cell.length_a   1.000
_cell.length_b   1.000
_cell.length_c   1.000
_cell.angle_alpha   90.00
_cell.angle_beta   90.00
_cell.angle_gamma   90.00
#
_symmetry.space_group_name_H-M   'P 1'
#
loop_
_entity.id
_entity.type
_entity.pdbx_description
1 polymer ?
#
loop_
_entity_poly.entity_id
_entity_poly.type
_entity_poly.pdbx_seq_one_letter_code
_entity_poly.pdbx_strand_id
1 'polypeptide(L)'
;MTPDRTALAERALALGKELLDLAARGEWDVLQGKLQERDAMIVALFSGLEDTSTITAEWIDILREIQAGNNRLLNLSIQHRNLIAKELSSFRKAQKAQSAYSTISGEE
;
A
#
# COMPACT_ATOMS: atom_id res chain seq x y z
N MET A 1 -12.85 -28.87 -1.96
CA MET A 1 -13.73 -27.73 -1.62
C MET A 1 -13.17 -26.52 -2.32
N THR A 2 -13.89 -25.98 -3.31
CA THR A 2 -13.56 -24.68 -3.90
C THR A 2 -13.78 -23.65 -2.79
N PRO A 3 -12.77 -22.86 -2.38
CA PRO A 3 -13.00 -21.79 -1.42
C PRO A 3 -14.13 -20.90 -1.93
N ASP A 4 -15.00 -20.45 -1.03
CA ASP A 4 -16.05 -19.49 -1.37
C ASP A 4 -15.36 -18.20 -1.86
N ARG A 5 -15.32 -18.05 -3.20
CA ARG A 5 -14.61 -16.96 -3.87
C ARG A 5 -15.19 -15.62 -3.47
N THR A 6 -16.51 -15.55 -3.29
CA THR A 6 -17.20 -14.33 -2.84
C THR A 6 -16.73 -13.95 -1.45
N ALA A 7 -16.74 -14.88 -0.49
CA ALA A 7 -16.25 -14.62 0.86
C ALA A 7 -14.77 -14.20 0.89
N LEU A 8 -13.93 -14.81 0.03
CA LEU A 8 -12.53 -14.41 -0.11
C LEU A 8 -12.38 -12.99 -0.68
N ALA A 9 -13.23 -12.61 -1.63
CA ALA A 9 -13.18 -11.29 -2.25
C ALA A 9 -13.70 -10.20 -1.32
N GLU A 10 -14.76 -10.47 -0.57
CA GLU A 10 -15.25 -9.60 0.51
C GLU A 10 -14.18 -9.38 1.58
N ARG A 11 -13.47 -10.45 1.96
CA ARG A 11 -12.36 -10.36 2.92
C ARG A 11 -11.21 -9.52 2.38
N ALA A 12 -10.82 -9.73 1.11
CA ALA A 12 -9.79 -8.94 0.45
C ALA A 12 -10.19 -7.46 0.33
N LEU A 13 -11.47 -7.18 0.09
CA LEU A 13 -12.02 -5.83 0.04
C LEU A 13 -12.01 -5.15 1.42
N ALA A 14 -12.43 -5.86 2.47
CA ALA A 14 -12.39 -5.36 3.84
C ALA A 14 -10.95 -5.02 4.27
N LEU A 15 -10.01 -5.92 3.99
CA LEU A 15 -8.59 -5.68 4.26
C LEU A 15 -8.04 -4.53 3.41
N GLY A 16 -8.49 -4.38 2.16
CA GLY A 16 -8.17 -3.22 1.32
C GLY A 16 -8.63 -1.88 1.90
N LYS A 17 -9.82 -1.84 2.51
CA LYS A 17 -10.34 -0.65 3.22
C LYS A 17 -9.49 -0.33 4.45
N GLU A 18 -9.12 -1.35 5.24
CA GLU A 18 -8.22 -1.19 6.38
C GLU A 18 -6.84 -0.64 5.97
N LEU A 19 -6.26 -1.15 4.88
CA LEU A 19 -4.98 -0.66 4.36
C LEU A 19 -5.05 0.80 3.90
N LEU A 20 -6.17 1.23 3.32
CA LEU A 20 -6.39 2.64 2.96
C LEU A 20 -6.46 3.54 4.19
N ASP A 21 -7.13 3.09 5.25
CA ASP A 21 -7.20 3.84 6.51
C ASP A 21 -5.82 3.96 7.17
N LEU A 22 -5.04 2.88 7.19
CA LEU A 22 -3.66 2.89 7.69
C LEU A 22 -2.77 3.84 6.87
N ALA A 23 -2.88 3.79 5.54
CA ALA A 23 -2.13 4.68 4.65
C ALA A 23 -2.49 6.16 4.87
N ALA A 24 -3.78 6.46 5.06
CA ALA A 24 -4.26 7.81 5.34
C ALA A 24 -3.77 8.35 6.69
N ARG A 25 -3.57 7.47 7.69
CA ARG A 25 -3.00 7.81 9.00
C ARG A 25 -1.47 7.84 9.02
N GLY A 26 -0.82 7.37 7.96
CA GLY A 26 0.64 7.26 7.89
C GLY A 26 1.22 6.07 8.67
N GLU A 27 0.41 5.07 9.00
CA GLU A 27 0.82 3.85 9.72
C GLU A 27 1.48 2.82 8.77
N TRP A 28 2.55 3.23 8.08
CA TRP A 28 3.16 2.45 6.98
C TRP A 28 3.79 1.12 7.43
N ASP A 29 4.34 1.06 8.64
CA ASP A 29 4.92 -0.17 9.20
C ASP A 29 3.84 -1.24 9.45
N VAL A 30 2.69 -0.81 10.00
CA VAL A 30 1.54 -1.69 10.25
C VAL A 30 0.91 -2.14 8.93
N LEU A 31 0.81 -1.21 7.97
CA LEU A 31 0.33 -1.48 6.62
C LEU A 31 1.16 -2.55 5.92
N GLN A 32 2.49 -2.49 6.03
CA GLN A 32 3.39 -3.46 5.40
C GLN A 32 3.14 -4.90 5.91
N GLY A 33 2.88 -5.08 7.21
CA GLY A 33 2.56 -6.39 7.78
C GLY A 33 1.27 -6.99 7.23
N LYS A 34 0.27 -6.15 6.91
CA LYS A 34 -1.05 -6.57 6.40
C LYS A 34 -1.13 -6.72 4.88
N LEU A 35 -0.23 -6.06 4.14
CA LEU A 35 -0.16 -6.16 2.68
C LEU A 35 0.05 -7.60 2.21
N GLN A 36 0.91 -8.36 2.89
CA GLN A 36 1.23 -9.74 2.50
C GLN A 36 0.00 -10.66 2.59
N GLU A 37 -0.80 -10.52 3.66
CA GLU A 37 -2.07 -11.25 3.82
C GLU A 37 -3.02 -10.94 2.66
N ARG A 38 -3.13 -9.66 2.33
CA ARG A 38 -4.01 -9.17 1.27
C ARG A 38 -3.57 -9.68 -0.11
N ASP A 39 -2.28 -9.66 -0.40
CA ASP A 39 -1.74 -10.11 -1.69
C ASP A 39 -1.91 -11.62 -1.88
N ALA A 40 -1.76 -12.41 -0.81
CA ALA A 40 -2.05 -13.84 -0.83
C ALA A 40 -3.52 -14.12 -1.16
N MET A 41 -4.45 -13.32 -0.62
CA MET A 41 -5.89 -13.43 -0.93
C MET A 41 -6.16 -13.08 -2.40
N ILE A 42 -5.55 -12.02 -2.94
CA ILE A 42 -5.68 -11.66 -4.35
C ILE A 42 -5.17 -12.78 -5.27
N VAL A 43 -4.01 -13.36 -4.98
CA VAL A 43 -3.50 -14.51 -5.77
C VAL A 43 -4.45 -15.70 -5.70
N ALA A 44 -4.98 -16.01 -4.51
CA ALA A 44 -5.93 -17.10 -4.32
C ALA A 44 -7.27 -16.86 -5.06
N LEU A 45 -7.74 -15.61 -5.16
CA LEU A 45 -8.96 -15.26 -5.91
C LEU A 45 -8.86 -15.63 -7.39
N PHE A 46 -7.66 -15.52 -7.97
CA PHE A 46 -7.44 -15.82 -9.38
C PHE A 46 -6.88 -17.24 -9.65
N SER A 47 -6.62 -18.02 -8.60
CA SER A 47 -6.13 -19.39 -8.74
C SER A 47 -7.21 -20.34 -9.24
N GLY A 48 -6.89 -21.16 -10.25
CA GLY A 48 -7.81 -22.16 -10.80
C GLY A 48 -9.03 -21.55 -11.51
N LEU A 49 -8.91 -20.36 -12.10
CA LEU A 49 -9.91 -19.80 -13.01
C LEU A 49 -9.83 -20.49 -14.38
N GLU A 50 -10.32 -21.73 -14.45
CA GLU A 50 -10.48 -22.44 -15.72
C GLU A 50 -11.89 -22.24 -16.31
N ASP A 51 -12.86 -21.83 -15.48
CA ASP A 51 -14.26 -21.71 -15.86
C ASP A 51 -14.82 -20.32 -15.50
N THR A 52 -15.05 -19.50 -16.53
CA THR A 52 -15.59 -18.14 -16.43
C THR A 52 -17.11 -18.10 -16.30
N SER A 53 -17.77 -19.26 -16.33
CA SER A 53 -19.24 -19.40 -16.20
C SER A 53 -19.80 -18.96 -14.85
N THR A 54 -18.95 -18.72 -13.84
CA THR A 54 -19.32 -18.26 -12.49
C THR A 54 -19.12 -16.76 -12.25
N ILE A 55 -18.79 -15.98 -13.29
CA ILE A 55 -18.67 -14.52 -13.19
C ILE A 55 -20.07 -13.88 -13.11
N THR A 56 -20.51 -13.53 -11.91
CA THR A 56 -21.74 -12.77 -11.68
C THR A 56 -21.49 -11.26 -11.78
N ALA A 57 -22.57 -10.47 -11.91
CA ALA A 57 -22.45 -9.00 -11.85
C ALA A 57 -21.89 -8.52 -10.50
N GLU A 58 -22.35 -9.14 -9.41
CA GLU A 58 -21.86 -8.88 -8.05
C GLU A 58 -20.35 -9.14 -7.92
N TRP A 59 -19.86 -10.23 -8.52
CA TRP A 59 -18.44 -10.54 -8.57
C TRP A 59 -17.62 -9.44 -9.29
N ILE A 60 -18.12 -8.97 -10.44
CA ILE A 60 -17.48 -7.90 -11.20
C ILE A 60 -17.41 -6.61 -10.38
N ASP A 61 -18.47 -6.28 -9.64
CA ASP A 61 -18.52 -5.08 -8.82
C ASP A 61 -17.52 -5.14 -7.65
N ILE A 62 -17.39 -6.29 -6.99
CA ILE A 62 -16.36 -6.50 -5.95
C ILE A 62 -14.95 -6.33 -6.54
N LEU A 63 -14.68 -6.89 -7.72
CA LEU A 63 -13.37 -6.74 -8.37
C LEU A 63 -13.07 -5.29 -8.76
N ARG A 64 -14.08 -4.53 -9.20
CA ARG A 64 -13.96 -3.09 -9.48
C ARG A 64 -13.63 -2.30 -8.23
N GLU A 65 -14.28 -2.61 -7.10
CA GLU A 65 -13.97 -1.96 -5.82
C GLU A 65 -12.54 -2.27 -5.37
N ILE A 66 -12.10 -3.53 -5.48
CA ILE A 66 -10.72 -3.94 -5.17
C ILE A 66 -9.73 -3.19 -6.06
N GLN A 67 -9.99 -3.07 -7.36
CA GLN A 67 -9.14 -2.33 -8.29
C GLN A 67 -9.08 -0.83 -7.95
N ALA A 68 -10.23 -0.22 -7.64
CA ALA A 68 -10.28 1.18 -7.23
C ALA A 68 -9.50 1.41 -5.94
N GLY A 69 -9.62 0.50 -4.96
CA GLY A 69 -8.84 0.52 -3.72
C GLY A 69 -7.33 0.45 -3.98
N ASN A 70 -6.90 -0.42 -4.89
CA ASN A 70 -5.48 -0.54 -5.28
C ASN A 70 -4.92 0.76 -5.85
N ASN A 71 -5.66 1.39 -6.76
CA ASN A 71 -5.22 2.63 -7.37
C ASN A 71 -5.09 3.75 -6.33
N ARG A 72 -6.03 3.81 -5.36
CA ARG A 72 -5.95 4.76 -4.25
C ARG A 72 -4.74 4.50 -3.37
N LEU A 73 -4.50 3.24 -3.00
CA LEU A 73 -3.36 2.84 -2.16
C LEU A 73 -2.03 3.15 -2.86
N LEU A 74 -1.92 2.85 -4.16
CA LEU A 74 -0.75 3.20 -4.97
C LEU A 74 -0.47 4.70 -4.96
N ASN A 75 -1.50 5.53 -5.15
CA ASN A 75 -1.35 6.98 -5.11
C ASN A 75 -0.85 7.47 -3.75
N LEU A 76 -1.39 6.95 -2.65
CA LEU A 76 -0.93 7.28 -1.29
C LEU A 76 0.53 6.86 -1.08
N SER A 77 0.91 5.66 -1.53
CA SER A 77 2.30 5.19 -1.45
C SER A 77 3.27 6.07 -2.24
N ILE A 78 2.88 6.51 -3.44
CA ILE A 78 3.68 7.44 -4.25
C ILE A 78 3.84 8.79 -3.55
N GLN A 79 2.76 9.33 -2.98
CA GLN A 79 2.79 10.58 -2.22
C GLN A 79 3.73 10.47 -1.02
N HIS A 80 3.62 9.38 -0.26
CA HIS A 80 4.49 9.14 0.90
C HIS A 80 5.96 8.99 0.51
N ARG A 81 6.26 8.21 -0.53
CA ARG A 81 7.62 8.10 -1.09
C ARG A 81 8.20 9.47 -1.44
N ASN A 82 7.41 10.33 -2.09
CA ASN A 82 7.85 11.67 -2.48
C ASN A 82 8.08 12.58 -1.25
N LEU A 83 7.28 12.43 -0.19
CA LEU A 83 7.48 13.13 1.08
C LEU A 83 8.81 12.74 1.73
N ILE A 84 9.06 11.44 1.89
CA ILE A 84 10.34 10.93 2.45
C ILE A 84 11.52 11.43 1.63
N ALA A 85 11.43 11.39 0.30
CA ALA A 85 12.50 11.89 -0.57
C ALA A 85 12.80 13.38 -0.34
N LYS A 86 11.76 14.19 -0.12
CA LYS A 86 11.89 15.61 0.21
C LYS A 86 12.54 15.82 1.58
N GLU A 87 12.11 15.07 2.59
CA GLU A 87 12.68 15.13 3.94
C GLU A 87 14.16 14.75 3.96
N LEU A 88 14.53 13.67 3.26
CA LEU A 88 15.93 13.25 3.11
C LEU A 88 16.79 14.33 2.44
N SER A 89 16.25 14.98 1.40
CA SER A 89 16.93 16.09 0.71
C SER A 89 17.15 17.29 1.66
N SER A 90 16.14 17.65 2.45
CA SER A 90 16.23 18.70 3.47
C SER A 90 17.26 18.35 4.54
N PHE A 91 17.27 17.11 5.02
CA PHE A 91 18.23 16.63 6.02
C PHE A 91 19.68 16.72 5.51
N ARG A 92 19.94 16.26 4.27
CA ARG A 92 21.26 16.38 3.64
C ARG A 92 21.73 17.83 3.51
N LYS A 93 20.83 18.77 3.21
CA LYS A 93 21.14 20.21 3.17
C LYS A 93 21.49 20.74 4.55
N ALA A 94 20.73 20.36 5.58
CA ALA A 94 21.00 20.74 6.97
C ALA A 94 22.36 20.20 7.44
N GLN A 95 22.66 18.93 7.14
CA GLN A 95 23.96 18.31 7.45
C GLN A 95 25.12 19.06 6.77
N LYS A 96 24.98 19.41 5.49
CA LYS A 96 26.00 20.19 4.77
C LYS A 96 26.20 21.58 5.40
N ALA A 97 25.12 22.25 5.80
CA ALA A 97 25.21 23.53 6.49
C ALA A 97 25.90 23.39 7.85
N GLN A 98 25.58 22.35 8.62
CA GLN A 98 26.22 22.06 9.91
C GLN A 98 27.72 21.80 9.74
N SER A 99 28.13 20.99 8.77
CA SER A 99 29.56 20.77 8.47
C SER A 99 30.27 22.06 8.04
N ALA A 100 29.59 22.98 7.33
CA ALA A 100 30.17 24.26 6.99
C ALA A 100 30.37 25.16 8.22
N TYR A 101 29.44 25.12 9.18
CA TYR A 101 29.57 25.85 10.44
C TYR A 101 30.68 25.30 11.34
N SER A 102 30.82 23.97 11.49
CA SER A 102 31.89 23.38 12.31
C SER A 102 33.28 23.72 11.78
N THR A 103 33.45 23.78 10.45
CA THR A 103 34.71 24.21 9.82
C THR A 103 35.02 25.68 10.06
N ILE A 104 34.00 26.53 10.26
CA ILE A 104 34.18 27.97 10.54
C ILE A 104 34.38 28.23 12.04
N SER A 105 33.77 27.43 12.93
CA SER A 105 33.87 27.60 14.38
C SER A 105 35.11 26.99 15.02
N GLY A 106 35.87 26.15 14.30
CA GLY A 106 37.17 25.62 14.77
C GLY A 106 37.07 24.58 15.89
N GLU A 107 35.91 23.94 16.04
CA GLU A 107 35.74 22.79 16.95
C GLU A 107 36.04 21.50 16.16
N GLU A 108 37.30 21.03 16.25
CA GLU A 108 37.71 19.66 15.90
C GLU A 108 37.62 18.74 17.13
#